data_AF-A0A355GVM9-F1
#
_entry.id   AF-A0A355GVM9-F1
#
_cell.length_a   1.000
_cell.length_b   1.000
_cell.length_c   1.000
_cell.angle_alpha   90.00
_cell.angle_beta   90.00
_cell.angle_gamma   90.00
#
_symmetry.space_group_name_H-M   'P 1'
#
loop_
_entity.id
_entity.type
_entity.pdbx_description
1 polymer ?
#
loop_
_entity_poly.entity_id
_entity_poly.type
_entity_poly.pdbx_seq_one_letter_code
_entity_poly.pdbx_strand_id
1 'polypeptide(L)'
;LSNGGDAAVSYHCCLGGDDLTDVLLFGTVKQIRSACVRLKEQAFGLVRLAEQIESILEQQTGFPQPLQTKTCDFVWGARTYIMGIVNITPDSFSKDGLAVSEDPVEAAVRQAMRFQAEGADIIDVGGESTRPGHTPVSADAEKGRILPAIRAIKGAVNLPVSVDTFKAEVAQAALEAGADWINDIWALQADPDMAAVAAKYLAPVILMHNQEGTAYQSL
;
A
#
# COMPACT_ATOMS: atom_id res chain seq x y z
N LEU A 1 28.34 12.59 -14.81
CA LEU A 1 27.38 12.99 -13.75
C LEU A 1 26.59 11.83 -13.16
N SER A 2 26.40 10.70 -13.87
CA SER A 2 25.71 9.54 -13.28
C SER A 2 26.46 8.96 -12.07
N ASN A 3 25.72 8.72 -10.99
CA ASN A 3 26.16 8.07 -9.74
C ASN A 3 25.29 6.85 -9.41
N GLY A 4 24.50 6.34 -10.37
CA GLY A 4 23.65 5.15 -10.21
C GLY A 4 22.35 5.34 -9.44
N GLY A 5 21.94 6.58 -9.15
CA GLY A 5 20.58 6.91 -8.71
C GLY A 5 19.76 7.53 -9.84
N ASP A 6 18.46 7.69 -9.61
CA ASP A 6 17.50 8.25 -10.57
C ASP A 6 16.79 9.48 -10.02
N ALA A 7 16.24 10.29 -10.92
CA ALA A 7 15.39 11.42 -10.59
C ALA A 7 14.16 11.40 -11.51
N ALA A 8 12.96 11.43 -10.93
CA ALA A 8 11.72 11.62 -11.67
C ALA A 8 11.20 13.04 -11.48
N VAL A 9 10.73 13.64 -12.57
CA VAL A 9 10.15 14.98 -12.63
C VAL A 9 8.85 14.95 -13.42
N SER A 10 8.05 16.02 -13.35
CA SER A 10 6.86 16.14 -14.19
C SER A 10 7.23 16.07 -15.69
N TYR A 11 6.36 15.50 -16.50
CA TYR A 11 6.54 15.49 -17.96
C TYR A 11 6.64 16.92 -18.54
N HIS A 12 5.88 17.87 -17.97
CA HIS A 12 5.86 19.26 -18.40
C HIS A 12 7.17 20.00 -18.12
N CYS A 13 7.86 19.67 -17.02
CA CYS A 13 9.19 20.20 -16.73
C CYS A 13 10.20 19.83 -17.83
N CYS A 14 10.17 18.59 -18.33
CA CYS A 14 11.07 18.15 -19.41
C CYS A 14 10.85 18.90 -20.72
N LEU A 15 9.65 19.45 -20.93
CA LEU A 15 9.31 20.27 -22.10
C LEU A 15 9.60 21.76 -21.89
N GLY A 16 10.14 22.16 -20.74
CA GLY A 16 10.38 23.57 -20.39
C GLY A 16 9.11 24.35 -20.10
N GLY A 17 8.02 23.67 -19.74
CA GLY A 17 6.72 24.30 -19.48
C GLY A 17 6.54 24.84 -18.06
N ASP A 18 7.35 24.37 -17.11
CA ASP A 18 7.20 24.70 -15.68
C ASP A 18 8.43 25.47 -15.17
N ASP A 19 8.20 26.57 -14.45
CA ASP A 19 9.26 27.33 -13.74
C ASP A 19 9.78 26.55 -12.50
N LEU A 20 8.93 25.69 -11.91
CA LEU A 20 9.22 24.86 -10.74
C LEU A 20 8.52 23.51 -10.89
N THR A 21 9.20 22.43 -10.48
CA THR A 21 8.64 21.07 -10.42
C THR A 21 9.06 20.39 -9.13
N ASP A 22 8.23 19.47 -8.65
CA ASP A 22 8.68 18.46 -7.68
C ASP A 22 9.63 17.48 -8.38
N VAL A 23 10.63 17.02 -7.63
CA VAL A 23 11.62 16.03 -8.07
C VAL A 23 11.65 14.90 -7.06
N LEU A 24 11.42 13.67 -7.53
CA LEU A 24 11.58 12.48 -6.71
C LEU A 24 12.95 11.85 -6.98
N LEU A 25 13.81 11.84 -5.97
CA LEU A 25 15.15 11.28 -6.06
C LEU A 25 15.15 9.83 -5.55
N PHE A 26 15.73 8.93 -6.33
CA PHE A 26 15.85 7.51 -6.02
C PHE A 26 17.31 7.10 -5.92
N GLY A 27 17.63 6.30 -4.90
CA GLY A 27 18.94 5.73 -4.73
C GLY A 27 19.26 5.43 -3.28
N THR A 28 20.35 4.71 -3.06
CA THR A 28 20.89 4.50 -1.71
C THR A 28 21.36 5.81 -1.11
N VAL A 29 21.35 5.91 0.22
CA VAL A 29 21.91 7.07 0.94
C VAL A 29 23.33 7.40 0.47
N LYS A 30 24.15 6.37 0.16
CA LYS A 30 25.50 6.56 -0.40
C LYS A 30 25.49 7.24 -1.77
N GLN A 31 24.58 6.83 -2.66
CA GLN A 31 24.46 7.43 -4.00
C GLN A 31 23.99 8.88 -3.90
N ILE A 32 23.00 9.17 -3.07
CA ILE A 32 22.48 10.53 -2.87
C ILE A 32 23.56 11.44 -2.26
N ARG A 33 24.30 10.97 -1.24
CA ARG A 33 25.46 11.71 -0.69
C ARG A 33 26.53 11.99 -1.75
N SER A 34 26.84 11.00 -2.59
CA SER A 34 27.79 11.19 -3.70
C SER A 34 27.30 12.21 -4.73
N ALA A 35 26.00 12.29 -4.98
CA ALA A 35 25.40 13.32 -5.82
C ALA A 35 25.53 14.72 -5.17
N CYS A 36 25.33 14.85 -3.86
CA CYS A 36 25.47 16.13 -3.14
C CYS A 36 26.87 16.74 -3.27
N VAL A 37 27.93 15.90 -3.20
CA VAL A 37 29.31 16.35 -3.43
C VAL A 37 29.46 17.04 -4.78
N ARG A 38 28.90 16.45 -5.85
CA ARG A 38 28.97 17.01 -7.20
C ARG A 38 28.08 18.24 -7.36
N LEU A 39 26.90 18.26 -6.75
CA LEU A 39 25.98 19.41 -6.81
C LEU A 39 26.62 20.67 -6.23
N LYS A 40 27.44 20.54 -5.18
CA LYS A 40 28.19 21.66 -4.57
C LYS A 40 29.26 22.27 -5.49
N GLU A 41 29.67 21.55 -6.54
CA GLU A 41 30.62 22.04 -7.54
C GLU A 41 29.92 22.79 -8.68
N GLN A 42 28.59 22.83 -8.72
CA GLN A 42 27.80 23.43 -9.79
C GLN A 42 27.20 24.79 -9.40
N ALA A 43 26.94 25.64 -10.40
CA ALA A 43 26.28 26.93 -10.24
C ALA A 43 24.74 26.78 -10.09
N PHE A 44 23.98 27.89 -10.20
CA PHE A 44 22.51 27.89 -10.22
C PHE A 44 21.81 27.46 -8.92
N GLY A 45 22.45 27.70 -7.77
CA GLY A 45 21.83 27.42 -6.46
C GLY A 45 21.89 25.95 -6.01
N LEU A 46 22.57 25.08 -6.78
CA LEU A 46 22.69 23.65 -6.48
C LEU A 46 23.50 23.35 -5.21
N VAL A 47 24.39 24.27 -4.81
CA VAL A 47 25.07 24.22 -3.50
C VAL A 47 24.04 24.19 -2.36
N ARG A 48 23.06 25.09 -2.38
CA ARG A 48 22.01 25.17 -1.36
C ARG A 48 21.11 23.93 -1.38
N LEU A 49 20.76 23.44 -2.56
CA LEU A 49 20.00 22.20 -2.70
C LEU A 49 20.75 21.01 -2.09
N ALA A 50 22.05 20.89 -2.33
CA ALA A 50 22.87 19.83 -1.76
C ALA A 50 22.91 19.90 -0.23
N GLU A 51 23.07 21.09 0.35
CA GLU A 51 23.02 21.30 1.81
C GLU A 51 21.66 20.91 2.40
N GLN A 52 20.56 21.23 1.70
CA GLN A 52 19.22 20.83 2.12
C GLN A 52 19.04 19.30 2.09
N ILE A 53 19.49 18.64 1.02
CA ILE A 53 19.43 17.18 0.91
C ILE A 53 20.25 16.51 2.01
N GLU A 54 21.48 16.97 2.26
CA GLU A 54 22.33 16.43 3.33
C GLU A 54 21.68 16.61 4.71
N SER A 55 21.10 17.78 4.99
CA SER A 55 20.39 18.03 6.24
C SER A 55 19.21 17.07 6.46
N ILE A 56 18.44 16.77 5.39
CA ILE A 56 17.37 15.77 5.44
C ILE A 56 17.93 14.37 5.72
N LEU A 57 19.02 13.99 5.04
CA LEU A 57 19.65 12.67 5.23
C LEU A 57 20.26 12.48 6.62
N GLU A 58 20.72 13.55 7.27
CA GLU A 58 21.22 13.52 8.65
C GLU A 58 20.07 13.40 9.67
N GLN A 59 18.91 14.00 9.36
CA GLN A 59 17.70 13.90 10.17
C GLN A 59 17.00 12.54 10.01
N GLN A 60 17.16 11.87 8.86
CA GLN A 60 16.67 10.51 8.64
C GLN A 60 17.60 9.46 9.26
N THR A 61 17.56 9.35 10.58
CA THR A 61 18.24 8.25 11.32
C THR A 61 17.28 7.36 12.09
N GLY A 62 15.97 7.42 11.79
CA GLY A 62 14.94 6.68 12.50
C GLY A 62 13.89 6.03 11.60
N PHE A 63 12.87 5.46 12.23
CA PHE A 63 11.69 4.95 11.56
C PHE A 63 10.88 6.07 10.90
N PRO A 64 10.05 5.77 9.87
CA PRO A 64 9.19 6.76 9.24
C PRO A 64 8.27 7.48 10.24
N GLN A 65 7.73 8.63 9.84
CA GLN A 65 6.69 9.32 10.61
C GLN A 65 5.53 8.37 10.89
N PRO A 66 4.90 8.44 12.09
CA PRO A 66 3.76 7.59 12.41
C PRO A 66 2.66 7.70 11.36
N LEU A 67 2.10 6.57 10.94
CA LEU A 67 0.93 6.57 10.06
C LEU A 67 -0.32 6.74 10.92
N GLN A 68 -1.04 7.84 10.69
CA GLN A 68 -2.32 8.10 11.34
C GLN A 68 -3.45 7.48 10.52
N THR A 69 -4.28 6.67 11.16
CA THR A 69 -5.54 6.20 10.58
C THR A 69 -6.71 6.80 11.36
N LYS A 70 -7.94 6.56 10.91
CA LYS A 70 -9.13 7.05 11.62
C LYS A 70 -9.30 6.45 13.02
N THR A 71 -8.74 5.26 13.27
CA THR A 71 -8.98 4.48 14.49
C THR A 71 -7.74 4.33 15.38
N CYS A 72 -6.53 4.33 14.80
CA CYS A 72 -5.28 4.19 15.55
C CYS A 72 -4.05 4.73 14.80
N ASP A 73 -2.98 4.96 15.55
CA ASP A 73 -1.69 5.41 15.03
C ASP A 73 -0.68 4.26 14.98
N PHE A 74 0.04 4.15 13.87
CA PHE A 74 1.14 3.21 13.68
C PHE A 74 2.48 3.93 13.86
N VAL A 75 3.08 3.79 15.03
CA VAL A 75 4.42 4.30 15.35
C VAL A 75 5.45 3.26 14.92
N TRP A 76 5.98 3.46 13.72
CA TRP A 76 6.90 2.50 13.11
C TRP A 76 8.13 2.25 13.98
N GLY A 77 8.47 0.96 14.14
CA GLY A 77 9.63 0.53 14.92
C GLY A 77 9.43 0.48 16.44
N ALA A 78 8.32 0.98 16.97
CA ALA A 78 8.01 0.84 18.40
C ALA A 78 7.69 -0.62 18.78
N ARG A 79 7.03 -1.36 17.88
CA ARG A 79 6.71 -2.79 17.99
C ARG A 79 6.33 -3.37 16.64
N THR A 80 6.16 -4.69 16.59
CA THR A 80 5.50 -5.36 15.46
C THR A 80 3.98 -5.15 15.56
N TYR A 81 3.35 -4.82 14.43
CA TYR A 81 1.91 -4.74 14.29
C TYR A 81 1.35 -5.99 13.62
N ILE A 82 0.17 -6.43 14.02
CA ILE A 82 -0.46 -7.69 13.57
C ILE A 82 -1.67 -7.41 12.68
N MET A 83 -1.68 -8.01 11.50
CA MET A 83 -2.76 -7.97 10.53
C MET A 83 -3.56 -9.27 10.54
N GLY A 84 -4.84 -9.20 10.88
CA GLY A 84 -5.78 -10.32 10.81
C GLY A 84 -6.39 -10.45 9.42
N ILE A 85 -6.19 -11.60 8.76
CA ILE A 85 -6.65 -11.84 7.38
C ILE A 85 -8.06 -12.44 7.38
N VAL A 86 -9.00 -11.76 6.71
CA VAL A 86 -10.38 -12.18 6.52
C VAL A 86 -10.65 -12.43 5.03
N ASN A 87 -10.58 -13.69 4.63
CA ASN A 87 -10.85 -14.11 3.25
C ASN A 87 -12.32 -14.42 3.04
N ILE A 88 -12.92 -13.78 2.05
CA ILE A 88 -14.32 -13.97 1.64
C ILE A 88 -14.32 -14.75 0.34
N THR A 89 -13.96 -16.03 0.43
CA THR A 89 -14.00 -16.95 -0.71
C THR A 89 -15.08 -18.00 -0.48
N PRO A 90 -15.76 -18.49 -1.55
CA PRO A 90 -16.67 -19.63 -1.40
C PRO A 90 -15.99 -20.87 -0.80
N ASP A 91 -14.69 -21.04 -1.08
CA ASP A 91 -13.91 -22.23 -0.66
C ASP A 91 -13.40 -22.17 0.79
N SER A 92 -13.27 -20.98 1.41
CA SER A 92 -12.84 -20.85 2.82
C SER A 92 -13.87 -21.40 3.80
N PHE A 93 -15.14 -21.52 3.38
CA PHE A 93 -16.22 -22.10 4.19
C PHE A 93 -16.23 -23.64 4.20
N SER A 94 -15.30 -24.29 3.49
CA SER A 94 -15.32 -25.75 3.29
C SER A 94 -14.21 -26.53 4.00
N LYS A 95 -13.13 -25.89 4.48
CA LYS A 95 -11.92 -26.64 4.91
C LYS A 95 -11.63 -26.75 6.41
N ASP A 96 -12.26 -25.92 7.25
CA ASP A 96 -12.02 -25.95 8.71
C ASP A 96 -13.18 -26.57 9.52
N GLY A 97 -14.12 -27.27 8.86
CA GLY A 97 -15.08 -28.12 9.56
C GLY A 97 -16.20 -27.42 10.34
N LEU A 98 -16.51 -26.15 10.04
CA LEU A 98 -17.63 -25.43 10.65
C LEU A 98 -18.56 -24.81 9.60
N ALA A 99 -19.79 -25.32 9.62
CA ALA A 99 -21.05 -24.81 9.06
C ALA A 99 -21.12 -24.48 7.54
N VAL A 100 -21.77 -25.38 6.80
CA VAL A 100 -22.25 -25.21 5.41
C VAL A 100 -23.46 -24.23 5.33
N SER A 101 -23.62 -23.30 6.27
CA SER A 101 -24.87 -22.54 6.42
C SER A 101 -24.75 -21.17 7.12
N GLU A 102 -23.57 -20.56 7.13
CA GLU A 102 -23.41 -19.22 7.70
C GLU A 102 -23.31 -18.17 6.59
N ASP A 103 -23.97 -17.03 6.79
CA ASP A 103 -23.81 -15.86 5.93
C ASP A 103 -22.32 -15.46 5.90
N PRO A 104 -21.68 -15.39 4.71
CA PRO A 104 -20.29 -14.99 4.58
C PRO A 104 -19.95 -13.67 5.30
N VAL A 105 -20.90 -12.73 5.34
CA VAL A 105 -20.72 -11.44 6.02
C VAL A 105 -20.67 -11.62 7.53
N GLU A 106 -21.58 -12.40 8.11
CA GLU A 106 -21.60 -12.68 9.55
C GLU A 106 -20.33 -13.42 10.00
N ALA A 107 -19.88 -14.39 9.20
CA ALA A 107 -18.64 -15.10 9.45
C ALA A 107 -17.43 -14.17 9.42
N ALA A 108 -17.36 -13.25 8.44
CA ALA A 108 -16.31 -12.25 8.33
C ALA A 108 -16.30 -11.30 9.54
N VAL A 109 -17.47 -10.83 9.99
CA VAL A 109 -17.61 -9.99 11.19
C VAL A 109 -17.13 -10.72 12.44
N ARG A 110 -17.60 -11.95 12.67
CA ARG A 110 -17.20 -12.73 13.84
C ARG A 110 -15.70 -13.00 13.86
N GLN A 111 -15.11 -13.29 12.70
CA GLN A 111 -13.68 -13.48 12.55
C GLN A 111 -12.90 -12.19 12.87
N ALA A 112 -13.33 -11.04 12.35
CA ALA A 112 -12.72 -9.75 12.65
C ALA A 112 -12.82 -9.38 14.13
N MET A 113 -13.98 -9.61 14.77
CA MET A 113 -14.16 -9.40 16.21
C MET A 113 -13.24 -10.30 17.04
N ARG A 114 -13.07 -11.57 16.63
CA ARG A 114 -12.13 -12.49 17.27
C ARG A 114 -10.70 -11.96 17.15
N PHE A 115 -10.27 -11.57 15.96
CA PHE A 115 -8.92 -11.01 15.76
C PHE A 115 -8.70 -9.75 16.60
N GLN A 116 -9.68 -8.86 16.70
CA GLN A 116 -9.58 -7.71 17.61
C GLN A 116 -9.40 -8.15 19.06
N ALA A 117 -10.17 -9.13 19.53
CA ALA A 117 -10.05 -9.65 20.89
C ALA A 117 -8.69 -10.34 21.15
N GLU A 118 -8.09 -10.92 20.12
CA GLU A 118 -6.76 -11.54 20.14
C GLU A 118 -5.62 -10.52 19.99
N GLY A 119 -5.92 -9.24 19.77
CA GLY A 119 -4.93 -8.17 19.69
C GLY A 119 -4.40 -7.88 18.29
N ALA A 120 -5.15 -8.21 17.24
CA ALA A 120 -4.87 -7.69 15.91
C ALA A 120 -4.98 -6.16 15.91
N ASP A 121 -4.05 -5.52 15.20
CA ASP A 121 -4.01 -4.06 15.05
C ASP A 121 -4.79 -3.59 13.83
N ILE A 122 -5.05 -4.51 12.90
CA ILE A 122 -5.60 -4.19 11.61
C ILE A 122 -6.25 -5.42 10.96
N ILE A 123 -7.31 -5.23 10.19
CA ILE A 123 -8.05 -6.30 9.51
C ILE A 123 -7.86 -6.16 8.01
N ASP A 124 -7.43 -7.21 7.33
CA ASP A 124 -7.26 -7.23 5.87
C ASP A 124 -8.34 -8.10 5.22
N VAL A 125 -9.05 -7.55 4.25
CA VAL A 125 -10.23 -8.19 3.64
C VAL A 125 -9.96 -8.46 2.17
N GLY A 126 -9.94 -9.75 1.81
CA GLY A 126 -9.73 -10.21 0.43
C GLY A 126 -10.96 -10.96 -0.11
N GLY A 127 -11.41 -10.60 -1.32
CA GLY A 127 -12.54 -11.26 -2.01
C GLY A 127 -12.11 -12.27 -3.09
N GLU A 128 -10.82 -12.27 -3.42
CA GLU A 128 -10.19 -13.11 -4.42
C GLU A 128 -9.02 -13.89 -3.81
N SER A 129 -8.93 -15.18 -4.12
CA SER A 129 -7.76 -15.97 -3.73
C SER A 129 -6.61 -15.67 -4.71
N THR A 130 -5.52 -15.15 -4.18
CA THR A 130 -4.26 -14.90 -4.91
C THR A 130 -3.37 -16.16 -5.00
N ARG A 131 -3.87 -17.32 -4.55
CA ARG A 131 -3.13 -18.60 -4.60
C ARG A 131 -2.94 -19.08 -6.05
N PRO A 132 -1.79 -19.73 -6.37
CA PRO A 132 -1.53 -20.27 -7.70
C PRO A 132 -2.65 -21.20 -8.20
N GLY A 133 -3.14 -20.96 -9.41
CA GLY A 133 -4.16 -21.78 -10.07
C GLY A 133 -5.62 -21.42 -9.76
N HIS A 134 -5.88 -20.32 -9.03
CA HIS A 134 -7.24 -19.82 -8.85
C HIS A 134 -7.75 -19.13 -10.13
N THR A 135 -9.06 -19.18 -10.38
CA THR A 135 -9.68 -18.49 -11.53
C THR A 135 -9.90 -17.03 -11.18
N PRO A 136 -9.43 -16.07 -11.99
CA PRO A 136 -9.64 -14.66 -11.72
C PRO A 136 -11.12 -14.32 -11.52
N VAL A 137 -11.42 -13.56 -10.48
CA VAL A 137 -12.78 -13.10 -10.17
C VAL A 137 -12.99 -11.76 -10.86
N SER A 138 -14.17 -11.55 -11.47
CA SER A 138 -14.50 -10.23 -12.02
C SER A 138 -14.58 -9.19 -10.90
N ALA A 139 -14.23 -7.94 -11.18
CA ALA A 139 -14.30 -6.87 -10.19
C ALA A 139 -15.70 -6.73 -9.58
N ASP A 140 -16.76 -6.89 -10.37
CA ASP A 140 -18.15 -6.86 -9.85
C ASP A 140 -18.43 -7.99 -8.85
N ALA A 141 -17.94 -9.20 -9.13
CA ALA A 141 -18.10 -10.32 -8.22
C ALA A 141 -17.26 -10.14 -6.95
N GLU A 142 -16.06 -9.58 -7.06
CA GLU A 142 -15.20 -9.24 -5.92
C GLU A 142 -15.85 -8.14 -5.06
N LYS A 143 -16.32 -7.03 -5.66
CA LYS A 143 -17.09 -5.97 -4.99
C LYS A 143 -18.31 -6.53 -4.27
N GLY A 144 -19.08 -7.41 -4.94
CA GLY A 144 -20.25 -8.06 -4.34
C GLY A 144 -19.94 -8.87 -3.09
N ARG A 145 -18.71 -9.40 -2.96
CA ARG A 145 -18.24 -10.14 -1.78
C ARG A 145 -17.72 -9.22 -0.69
N ILE A 146 -16.82 -8.29 -1.04
CA ILE A 146 -16.06 -7.55 -0.02
C ILE A 146 -16.83 -6.34 0.53
N LEU A 147 -17.63 -5.64 -0.28
CA LEU A 147 -18.22 -4.37 0.16
C LEU A 147 -19.22 -4.55 1.31
N PRO A 148 -20.13 -5.54 1.31
CA PRO A 148 -20.99 -5.79 2.46
C PRO A 148 -20.20 -6.15 3.72
N ALA A 149 -19.15 -6.97 3.57
CA ALA A 149 -18.31 -7.38 4.69
C ALA A 149 -17.50 -6.23 5.27
N ILE A 150 -16.87 -5.38 4.45
CA ILE A 150 -16.14 -4.19 4.91
C ILE A 150 -17.07 -3.29 5.73
N ARG A 151 -18.28 -3.00 5.22
CA ARG A 151 -19.25 -2.18 5.96
C ARG A 151 -19.63 -2.80 7.31
N ALA A 152 -19.90 -4.10 7.33
CA ALA A 152 -20.30 -4.81 8.54
C ALA A 152 -19.15 -4.88 9.55
N ILE A 153 -17.92 -5.19 9.10
CA ILE A 153 -16.72 -5.23 9.94
C ILE A 153 -16.45 -3.85 10.54
N LYS A 154 -16.48 -2.78 9.74
CA LYS A 154 -16.28 -1.40 10.24
C LYS A 154 -17.30 -1.00 11.32
N GLY A 155 -18.50 -1.56 11.31
CA GLY A 155 -19.50 -1.36 12.37
C GLY A 155 -19.28 -2.19 13.63
N ALA A 156 -18.47 -3.26 13.55
CA ALA A 156 -18.30 -4.24 14.62
C ALA A 156 -16.93 -4.18 15.33
N VAL A 157 -15.91 -3.61 14.68
CA VAL A 157 -14.54 -3.47 15.22
C VAL A 157 -14.07 -2.02 15.18
N ASN A 158 -13.21 -1.66 16.13
CA ASN A 158 -12.53 -0.36 16.20
C ASN A 158 -11.07 -0.50 15.71
N LEU A 159 -10.90 -1.10 14.53
CA LEU A 159 -9.62 -1.29 13.87
C LEU A 159 -9.68 -0.72 12.43
N PRO A 160 -8.53 -0.37 11.83
CA PRO A 160 -8.47 -0.05 10.41
C PRO A 160 -8.74 -1.30 9.56
N VAL A 161 -9.36 -1.12 8.40
CA VAL A 161 -9.75 -2.23 7.49
C VAL A 161 -9.15 -2.07 6.10
N SER A 162 -8.39 -3.07 5.62
CA SER A 162 -7.70 -3.05 4.33
C SER A 162 -8.54 -3.80 3.36
N VAL A 163 -8.42 -3.37 2.12
CA VAL A 163 -8.79 -4.17 0.98
C VAL A 163 -7.54 -4.79 0.36
N ASP A 164 -7.49 -6.13 0.35
CA ASP A 164 -6.52 -6.90 -0.43
C ASP A 164 -7.05 -7.01 -1.86
N THR A 165 -6.58 -6.12 -2.73
CA THR A 165 -6.94 -6.10 -4.14
C THR A 165 -5.89 -5.39 -4.97
N PHE A 166 -5.71 -5.87 -6.20
CA PHE A 166 -4.88 -5.24 -7.23
C PHE A 166 -5.72 -4.52 -8.31
N LYS A 167 -7.05 -4.44 -8.14
CA LYS A 167 -7.97 -3.79 -9.10
C LYS A 167 -8.39 -2.42 -8.58
N ALA A 168 -8.11 -1.36 -9.33
CA ALA A 168 -8.33 0.02 -8.90
C ALA A 168 -9.81 0.31 -8.60
N GLU A 169 -10.73 -0.21 -9.43
CA GLU A 169 -12.16 -0.02 -9.21
C GLU A 169 -12.69 -0.71 -7.94
N VAL A 170 -12.07 -1.83 -7.54
CA VAL A 170 -12.41 -2.55 -6.31
C VAL A 170 -11.88 -1.79 -5.11
N ALA A 171 -10.61 -1.34 -5.17
CA ALA A 171 -10.00 -0.51 -4.13
C ALA A 171 -10.79 0.78 -3.89
N GLN A 172 -11.19 1.47 -4.97
CA GLN A 172 -12.00 2.67 -4.88
C GLN A 172 -13.33 2.39 -4.16
N ALA A 173 -14.06 1.36 -4.59
CA ALA A 173 -15.34 1.02 -3.99
C ALA A 173 -15.20 0.60 -2.51
N ALA A 174 -14.11 -0.09 -2.16
CA ALA A 174 -13.81 -0.49 -0.79
C ALA A 174 -13.51 0.71 0.11
N LEU A 175 -12.72 1.68 -0.35
CA LEU A 175 -12.46 2.94 0.36
C LEU A 175 -13.75 3.74 0.57
N GLU A 176 -14.62 3.80 -0.44
CA GLU A 176 -15.96 4.41 -0.34
C GLU A 176 -16.86 3.66 0.65
N ALA A 177 -16.69 2.35 0.79
CA ALA A 177 -17.40 1.51 1.76
C ALA A 177 -16.84 1.60 3.19
N GLY A 178 -15.69 2.26 3.38
CA GLY A 178 -15.10 2.52 4.69
C GLY A 178 -13.79 1.80 4.98
N ALA A 179 -13.16 1.16 4.00
CA ALA A 179 -11.78 0.72 4.12
C ALA A 179 -10.85 1.93 4.35
N ASP A 180 -9.73 1.70 5.03
CA ASP A 180 -8.78 2.75 5.44
C ASP A 180 -7.44 2.66 4.69
N TRP A 181 -7.14 1.54 4.01
CA TRP A 181 -5.84 1.20 3.45
C TRP A 181 -5.99 0.18 2.32
N ILE A 182 -5.02 0.17 1.40
CA ILE A 182 -4.97 -0.75 0.27
C ILE A 182 -3.79 -1.70 0.46
N ASN A 183 -4.03 -3.01 0.30
CA ASN A 183 -2.98 -4.01 0.19
C ASN A 183 -2.92 -4.49 -1.26
N ASP A 184 -1.91 -4.02 -2.01
CA ASP A 184 -1.76 -4.33 -3.44
C ASP A 184 -0.59 -5.28 -3.66
N ILE A 185 -0.94 -6.55 -3.93
CA ILE A 185 0.00 -7.62 -4.19
C ILE A 185 0.81 -7.46 -5.49
N TRP A 186 0.48 -6.49 -6.34
CA TRP A 186 1.21 -6.17 -7.57
C TRP A 186 1.86 -4.80 -7.52
N ALA A 187 1.90 -4.15 -6.35
CA ALA A 187 2.58 -2.88 -6.14
C ALA A 187 2.26 -1.81 -7.20
N LEU A 188 0.97 -1.62 -7.51
CA LEU A 188 0.44 -0.65 -8.49
C LEU A 188 0.78 -0.98 -9.97
N GLN A 189 1.32 -2.16 -10.26
CA GLN A 189 1.75 -2.52 -11.62
C GLN A 189 0.67 -3.25 -12.42
N ALA A 190 -0.27 -3.94 -11.77
CA ALA A 190 -1.30 -4.70 -12.47
C ALA A 190 -2.41 -3.79 -13.05
N ASP A 191 -2.81 -2.77 -12.29
CA ASP A 191 -3.84 -1.81 -12.71
C ASP A 191 -3.24 -0.39 -12.71
N PRO A 192 -3.12 0.27 -13.88
CA PRO A 192 -2.49 1.58 -13.99
C PRO A 192 -3.24 2.69 -13.23
N ASP A 193 -4.54 2.50 -12.92
CA ASP A 193 -5.35 3.49 -12.22
C ASP A 193 -5.22 3.39 -10.69
N MET A 194 -4.59 2.33 -10.16
CA MET A 194 -4.50 2.10 -8.71
C MET A 194 -3.77 3.23 -7.97
N ALA A 195 -2.69 3.75 -8.56
CA ALA A 195 -1.94 4.86 -7.97
C ALA A 195 -2.80 6.14 -7.86
N ALA A 196 -3.63 6.40 -8.88
CA ALA A 196 -4.54 7.55 -8.88
C ALA A 196 -5.64 7.39 -7.82
N VAL A 197 -6.17 6.19 -7.63
CA VAL A 197 -7.13 5.88 -6.56
C VAL A 197 -6.49 6.10 -5.19
N ALA A 198 -5.33 5.50 -4.92
CA ALA A 198 -4.64 5.66 -3.64
C ALA A 198 -4.41 7.15 -3.31
N ALA A 199 -3.93 7.93 -4.28
CA ALA A 199 -3.70 9.36 -4.13
C ALA A 199 -5.00 10.15 -3.87
N LYS A 200 -6.08 9.85 -4.62
CA LYS A 200 -7.38 10.53 -4.48
C LYS A 200 -7.96 10.41 -3.06
N TYR A 201 -7.80 9.26 -2.43
CA TYR A 201 -8.32 9.01 -1.08
C TYR A 201 -7.29 9.23 0.03
N LEU A 202 -6.05 9.61 -0.32
CA LEU A 202 -4.92 9.67 0.61
C LEU A 202 -4.77 8.35 1.40
N ALA A 203 -5.03 7.23 0.72
CA ALA A 203 -5.02 5.91 1.33
C ALA A 203 -3.57 5.42 1.47
N PRO A 204 -3.16 4.89 2.64
CA PRO A 204 -1.94 4.11 2.76
C PRO A 204 -1.99 2.89 1.83
N VAL A 205 -0.84 2.54 1.26
CA VAL A 205 -0.71 1.39 0.35
C VAL A 205 0.43 0.49 0.80
N ILE A 206 0.15 -0.81 0.89
CA ILE A 206 1.17 -1.85 0.98
C ILE A 206 1.54 -2.26 -0.44
N LEU A 207 2.83 -2.10 -0.76
CA LEU A 207 3.40 -2.48 -2.05
C LEU A 207 4.13 -3.82 -1.90
N MET A 208 3.54 -4.90 -2.40
CA MET A 208 4.18 -6.21 -2.35
C MET A 208 5.01 -6.45 -3.62
N HIS A 209 6.24 -6.92 -3.46
CA HIS A 209 7.04 -7.38 -4.60
C HIS A 209 6.39 -8.60 -5.23
N ASN A 210 6.15 -8.55 -6.54
CA ASN A 210 5.57 -9.64 -7.30
C ASN A 210 6.07 -9.62 -8.76
N GLN A 211 6.05 -10.77 -9.41
CA GLN A 211 6.43 -10.92 -10.81
C GLN A 211 5.80 -12.17 -11.41
N GLU A 212 5.65 -12.19 -12.73
CA GLU A 212 5.32 -13.42 -13.44
C GLU A 212 6.54 -14.34 -13.55
N GLY A 213 6.39 -15.59 -13.12
CA GLY A 213 7.47 -16.58 -13.14
C GLY A 213 8.58 -16.28 -12.13
N THR A 214 9.71 -16.97 -12.30
CA THR A 214 10.84 -16.95 -11.33
C THR A 214 12.17 -16.53 -11.96
N ALA A 215 12.14 -16.04 -13.20
CA ALA A 215 13.33 -15.59 -13.90
C ALA A 215 13.72 -14.18 -13.45
N TYR A 216 15.01 -13.97 -13.16
CA TYR A 216 15.59 -12.67 -12.85
C TYR A 216 16.62 -12.32 -13.92
N GLN A 217 16.44 -11.19 -14.60
CA GLN A 217 17.40 -10.66 -15.57
C GLN A 217 18.37 -9.71 -14.86
N SER A 218 19.27 -10.29 -14.06
CA SER A 218 20.35 -9.63 -13.27
C SER A 218 19.98 -9.24 -11.83
N LEU A 219 20.89 -9.57 -10.91
CA LEU A 219 21.00 -9.08 -9.52
C LEU A 219 22.00 -7.92 -9.48
#